data_AF-A0A920U3D4-F1
#
_entry.id   AF-A0A920U3D4-F1
#
_cell.length_a   1.000
_cell.length_b   1.000
_cell.length_c   1.000
_cell.angle_alpha   90.00
_cell.angle_beta   90.00
_cell.angle_gamma   90.00
#
_symmetry.space_group_name_H-M   'P 1'
#
loop_
_entity.id
_entity.type
_entity.pdbx_description
1 polymer ?
#
loop_
_entity_poly.entity_id
_entity_poly.type
_entity_poly.pdbx_seq_one_letter_code
_entity_poly.pdbx_strand_id
1 'polypeptide(L)'
;MMFSIFLIFTGAAVLATVALYARQSLLMAYILLGAIVGPAGFGMVDDPRLIEDIAHVGIIFLLFLLGLDLYPKKLLQLLKEATLVMMASTLLFGLLGFGIAAAFGMHRDDCLMVGIATTFSSTIVSLKLFLPQSCTTGTPVK
;
A
#
# COMPACT_ATOMS: atom_id res chain seq x y z
N MET A 1 21.57 19.24 -7.20
CA MET A 1 21.61 18.37 -6.00
C MET A 1 20.83 18.96 -4.82
N MET A 2 21.33 19.97 -4.08
CA MET A 2 20.56 20.56 -2.95
C MET A 2 19.21 21.15 -3.37
N PHE A 3 19.15 21.81 -4.54
CA PHE A 3 17.92 22.37 -5.08
C PHE A 3 16.86 21.31 -5.40
N SER A 4 17.25 20.19 -6.03
CA SER A 4 16.34 19.09 -6.38
C SER A 4 15.76 18.42 -5.12
N ILE A 5 16.58 18.19 -4.09
CA ILE A 5 16.12 17.66 -2.80
C ILE A 5 15.15 18.62 -2.13
N PHE A 6 15.47 19.92 -2.11
CA PHE A 6 14.59 20.95 -1.56
C PHE A 6 13.24 20.99 -2.30
N LEU A 7 13.26 20.94 -3.64
CA LEU A 7 12.06 20.96 -4.46
C LEU A 7 11.17 19.73 -4.23
N ILE A 8 11.77 18.54 -4.09
CA ILE A 8 11.05 17.29 -3.81
C ILE A 8 10.42 17.34 -2.40
N PHE A 9 11.18 17.74 -1.37
CA PHE A 9 10.66 17.79 0.00
C PHE A 9 9.61 18.89 0.20
N THR A 10 9.84 20.09 -0.32
CA THR A 10 8.88 21.19 -0.23
C THR A 10 7.64 20.91 -1.09
N GLY A 11 7.82 20.39 -2.31
CA GLY A 11 6.71 19.97 -3.16
C GLY A 11 5.88 18.86 -2.52
N ALA A 12 6.52 17.82 -1.99
CA ALA A 12 5.85 16.75 -1.26
C ALA A 12 5.12 17.26 -0.02
N ALA A 13 5.71 18.17 0.76
CA ALA A 13 5.08 18.75 1.94
C ALA A 13 3.84 19.59 1.60
N VAL A 14 3.92 20.44 0.57
CA VAL A 14 2.80 21.28 0.13
C VAL A 14 1.65 20.43 -0.41
N LEU A 15 1.95 19.47 -1.29
CA LEU A 15 0.92 18.58 -1.82
C LEU A 15 0.35 17.64 -0.76
N ALA A 16 1.17 17.10 0.16
CA ALA A 16 0.66 16.29 1.27
C ALA A 16 -0.30 17.10 2.15
N THR A 17 -0.01 18.39 2.36
CA THR A 17 -0.89 19.30 3.11
C THR A 17 -2.22 19.53 2.37
N VAL A 18 -2.17 19.79 1.06
CA VAL A 18 -3.37 19.97 0.22
C VAL A 18 -4.20 18.68 0.15
N ALA A 19 -3.53 17.53 0.02
CA ALA A 19 -4.16 16.22 -0.01
C ALA A 19 -4.86 15.86 1.30
N LEU A 20 -4.25 16.19 2.45
CA LEU A 20 -4.88 16.01 3.75
C LEU A 20 -6.16 16.85 3.88
N TYR A 21 -6.14 18.06 3.32
CA TYR A 21 -7.29 18.96 3.32
C TYR A 21 -8.44 18.45 2.44
N ALA A 22 -8.13 17.74 1.36
CA ALA A 22 -9.12 17.17 0.44
C ALA A 22 -9.91 15.98 1.00
N ARG A 23 -9.63 15.50 2.23
CA ARG A 23 -10.27 14.32 2.87
C ARG A 23 -10.31 13.04 2.01
N GLN A 24 -9.52 12.95 0.94
CA GLN A 24 -9.42 11.75 0.12
C GLN A 24 -8.48 10.74 0.73
N SER A 25 -8.57 9.48 0.29
CA SER A 25 -7.63 8.44 0.70
C SER A 25 -6.20 8.92 0.40
N LEU A 26 -5.40 9.03 1.45
CA LEU A 26 -4.04 9.59 1.40
C LEU A 26 -3.16 8.87 0.35
N LEU A 27 -3.47 7.59 0.09
CA LEU A 27 -2.84 6.77 -0.95
C LEU A 27 -3.10 7.32 -2.37
N MET A 28 -4.34 7.71 -2.70
CA MET A 28 -4.64 8.29 -4.02
C MET A 28 -3.91 9.59 -4.26
N ALA A 29 -3.80 10.43 -3.22
CA ALA A 29 -3.06 11.68 -3.34
C ALA A 29 -1.56 11.44 -3.63
N TYR A 30 -0.93 10.43 -3.00
CA TYR A 30 0.45 10.07 -3.28
C TYR A 30 0.65 9.57 -4.72
N ILE A 31 -0.27 8.75 -5.25
CA ILE A 31 -0.18 8.25 -6.64
C ILE A 31 -0.31 9.40 -7.64
N LEU A 32 -1.31 10.28 -7.45
CA LEU A 32 -1.52 11.45 -8.32
C LEU A 32 -0.33 12.41 -8.27
N LEU A 33 0.22 12.63 -7.08
CA LEU A 33 1.42 13.44 -6.91
C LEU A 33 2.61 12.84 -7.67
N GLY A 34 2.86 11.54 -7.50
CA GLY A 34 3.90 10.83 -8.24
C GLY A 34 3.71 10.91 -9.76
N ALA A 35 2.46 10.86 -10.25
CA ALA A 35 2.15 11.02 -11.65
C ALA A 35 2.40 12.45 -12.17
N ILE A 36 2.08 13.48 -11.40
CA ILE A 36 2.26 14.89 -11.78
C ILE A 36 3.72 15.33 -11.68
N VAL A 37 4.40 14.96 -10.59
CA VAL A 37 5.78 15.38 -10.28
C VAL A 37 6.81 14.45 -10.95
N GLY A 38 6.42 13.22 -11.26
CA GLY A 38 7.28 12.24 -11.92
C GLY A 38 7.70 12.64 -13.34
N PRO A 39 8.64 11.88 -13.94
CA PRO A 39 9.20 12.19 -15.26
C PRO A 39 8.16 12.22 -16.38
N ALA A 40 7.02 11.54 -16.22
CA ALA A 40 5.91 11.55 -17.17
C ALA A 40 5.01 12.81 -17.08
N GLY A 41 5.11 13.60 -16.01
CA GLY A 41 4.32 14.83 -15.79
C GLY A 41 5.14 16.08 -16.06
N PHE A 42 5.74 16.67 -15.02
CA PHE A 42 6.53 17.90 -15.12
C PHE A 42 8.03 17.69 -15.37
N GLY A 43 8.54 16.45 -15.33
CA GLY A 43 9.95 16.16 -15.65
C GLY A 43 10.96 16.82 -14.70
N MET A 44 10.51 17.31 -13.53
CA MET A 44 11.27 18.17 -12.63
C MET A 44 12.24 17.41 -11.71
N VAL A 45 12.37 16.09 -11.93
CA VAL A 45 13.21 15.18 -11.14
C VAL A 45 14.45 14.85 -11.96
N ASP A 46 15.55 15.55 -11.66
CA ASP A 46 16.81 15.46 -12.41
C ASP A 46 17.55 14.12 -12.20
N ASP A 47 17.33 13.42 -11.08
CA ASP A 47 18.05 12.18 -10.72
C ASP A 47 17.17 11.19 -9.94
N PRO A 48 16.43 10.28 -10.61
CA PRO A 48 15.60 9.27 -9.94
C PRO A 48 16.42 8.26 -9.11
N ARG A 49 17.68 8.01 -9.48
CA ARG A 49 18.56 7.03 -8.79
C ARG A 49 18.84 7.44 -7.34
N LEU A 50 19.11 8.71 -7.10
CA LEU A 50 19.45 9.22 -5.77
C LEU A 50 18.23 9.17 -4.84
N ILE A 51 17.03 9.41 -5.39
CA ILE A 51 15.76 9.27 -4.67
C ILE A 51 15.50 7.80 -4.32
N GLU A 52 15.78 6.89 -5.26
CA GLU A 52 15.64 5.45 -5.05
C GLU A 52 16.55 4.95 -3.92
N ASP A 53 17.82 5.37 -3.88
CA ASP A 53 18.76 5.00 -2.82
C ASP A 53 18.29 5.48 -1.43
N ILE A 54 17.85 6.74 -1.33
CA ILE A 54 17.33 7.32 -0.07
C ILE A 54 16.03 6.62 0.35
N ALA A 55 15.14 6.35 -0.60
CA ALA A 55 13.89 5.62 -0.34
C ALA A 55 14.17 4.20 0.16
N HIS A 56 15.19 3.53 -0.39
CA HIS A 56 15.59 2.20 0.03
C HIS A 56 15.98 2.18 1.51
N VAL A 57 16.83 3.11 1.94
CA VAL A 57 17.22 3.26 3.35
C VAL A 57 16.02 3.61 4.22
N GLY A 58 15.13 4.50 3.75
CA GLY A 58 13.90 4.86 4.46
C GLY A 58 12.95 3.69 4.68
N ILE A 59 12.76 2.83 3.66
CA ILE A 59 11.91 1.63 3.76
C ILE A 59 12.51 0.63 4.74
N ILE A 60 13.82 0.40 4.71
CA ILE A 60 14.51 -0.47 5.68
C ILE A 60 14.27 0.04 7.11
N PHE A 61 14.44 1.34 7.33
CA PHE A 61 14.24 1.94 8.66
C PHE A 61 12.77 1.86 9.11
N LEU A 62 11.82 2.09 8.20
CA LEU A 62 10.39 1.97 8.49
C LEU A 62 9.99 0.54 8.84
N LEU A 63 10.49 -0.46 8.09
CA LEU A 63 10.27 -1.87 8.39
C LEU A 63 10.93 -2.29 9.71
N PHE A 64 12.09 -1.70 10.04
CA PHE A 64 12.75 -1.91 11.32
C PHE A 64 11.93 -1.37 12.49
N LEU A 65 11.48 -0.11 12.42
CA LEU A 65 10.61 0.49 13.43
C LEU A 65 9.30 -0.29 13.58
N LEU A 66 8.68 -0.68 12.46
CA LEU A 66 7.48 -1.54 12.47
C LEU A 66 7.76 -2.87 13.18
N GLY A 67 8.94 -3.46 12.94
CA GLY A 67 9.40 -4.66 13.63
C GLY A 67 9.56 -4.48 15.14
N LEU A 68 10.02 -3.30 15.59
CA LEU A 68 10.15 -2.98 17.02
C LEU A 68 8.81 -2.77 17.73
N ASP A 69 7.80 -2.22 17.03
CA ASP A 69 6.43 -2.05 17.55
C ASP A 69 5.62 -3.36 17.58
N LEU A 70 6.09 -4.40 16.89
CA LEU A 70 5.40 -5.69 16.78
C LEU A 70 5.70 -6.60 17.99
N TYR A 71 4.69 -6.85 18.82
CA TYR A 71 4.75 -7.90 19.84
C TYR A 71 4.69 -9.31 19.18
N PRO A 72 5.75 -10.13 19.26
CA PRO A 72 5.83 -11.40 18.52
C PRO A 72 4.71 -12.38 18.89
N LYS A 73 4.26 -12.38 20.15
CA LYS A 73 3.14 -13.22 20.61
C LYS A 73 1.81 -12.84 19.95
N LYS A 74 1.55 -11.53 19.79
CA LYS A 74 0.32 -11.02 19.17
C LYS A 74 0.33 -11.30 17.66
N LEU A 75 1.50 -11.16 17.02
CA LEU A 75 1.68 -11.51 15.62
C LEU A 75 1.37 -13.00 15.36
N LEU A 76 1.91 -13.91 16.17
CA LEU A 76 1.65 -15.36 16.04
C LEU A 76 0.17 -15.72 16.21
N GLN A 77 -0.52 -15.11 17.16
CA GLN A 77 -1.96 -15.32 17.34
C GLN A 77 -2.75 -14.81 16.13
N LEU A 78 -2.46 -13.59 15.66
CA LEU A 78 -3.09 -13.01 14.48
C LEU A 78 -2.81 -13.84 13.23
N LEU A 79 -1.59 -14.33 13.05
CA LEU A 79 -1.25 -15.24 11.96
C LEU A 79 -2.11 -16.50 12.04
N LYS A 80 -2.18 -17.17 13.20
CA LYS A 80 -2.96 -18.40 13.36
C LYS A 80 -4.44 -18.22 13.06
N GLU A 81 -5.05 -17.12 13.53
CA GLU A 81 -6.44 -16.78 13.23
C GLU A 81 -6.63 -16.42 11.75
N ALA A 82 -5.70 -15.66 11.17
CA ALA A 82 -5.75 -15.24 9.78
C ALA A 82 -5.44 -16.37 8.78
N THR A 83 -4.68 -17.41 9.15
CA THR A 83 -4.23 -18.47 8.21
C THR A 83 -5.41 -19.14 7.53
N LEU A 84 -6.47 -19.48 8.26
CA LEU A 84 -7.65 -20.14 7.68
C LEU A 84 -8.34 -19.24 6.66
N VAL A 85 -8.54 -17.98 7.01
CA VAL A 85 -9.19 -16.98 6.14
C VAL A 85 -8.32 -16.70 4.92
N MET A 86 -7.00 -16.57 5.11
CA MET A 86 -6.03 -16.27 4.06
C MET A 86 -5.87 -17.42 3.08
N MET A 87 -5.88 -18.67 3.55
CA MET A 87 -5.88 -19.86 2.69
C MET A 87 -7.15 -19.94 1.85
N ALA A 88 -8.32 -19.73 2.46
CA ALA A 88 -9.59 -19.76 1.75
C ALA A 88 -9.71 -18.64 0.72
N SER A 89 -9.34 -17.40 1.09
CA SER A 89 -9.40 -16.25 0.19
C SER A 89 -8.39 -16.38 -0.95
N THR A 90 -7.17 -16.82 -0.67
CA THR A 90 -6.14 -17.05 -1.69
C THR A 90 -6.59 -18.05 -2.74
N LEU A 91 -7.15 -19.19 -2.31
CA LEU A 91 -7.64 -20.20 -3.25
C LEU A 91 -8.80 -19.66 -4.10
N LEU A 92 -9.73 -18.92 -3.48
CA LEU A 92 -10.87 -18.34 -4.17
C LEU A 92 -10.45 -17.29 -5.21
N PHE A 93 -9.64 -16.31 -4.81
CA PHE A 93 -9.16 -15.24 -5.71
C PHE A 93 -8.22 -15.78 -6.78
N GLY A 94 -7.36 -16.75 -6.46
CA GLY A 94 -6.50 -17.41 -7.43
C GLY A 94 -7.27 -18.17 -8.51
N LEU A 95 -8.30 -18.93 -8.11
CA LEU A 95 -9.18 -19.64 -9.06
C LEU A 95 -10.02 -18.67 -9.91
N LEU A 96 -10.53 -17.60 -9.32
CA LEU A 96 -11.25 -16.56 -10.06
C LEU A 96 -10.34 -15.86 -11.07
N GLY A 97 -9.14 -15.45 -10.67
CA GLY A 97 -8.16 -14.81 -11.56
C GLY A 97 -7.75 -15.73 -12.71
N PHE A 98 -7.49 -17.01 -12.41
CA PHE A 98 -7.20 -18.02 -13.44
C PHE A 98 -8.39 -18.25 -14.38
N GLY A 99 -9.61 -18.34 -13.84
CA GLY A 99 -10.83 -18.55 -14.63
C GLY A 99 -11.13 -17.39 -15.58
N ILE A 100 -10.92 -16.15 -15.13
CA ILE A 100 -11.05 -14.96 -15.96
C ILE A 100 -9.99 -14.97 -17.07
N ALA A 101 -8.72 -15.20 -16.74
CA ALA A 101 -7.65 -15.26 -17.74
C ALA A 101 -7.85 -16.38 -18.78
N ALA A 102 -8.34 -17.54 -18.34
CA ALA A 102 -8.69 -18.65 -19.22
C ALA A 102 -9.87 -18.30 -20.15
N ALA A 103 -10.86 -17.53 -19.68
CA ALA A 103 -11.96 -17.05 -20.50
C ALA A 103 -11.51 -16.08 -21.61
N PHE A 104 -10.40 -15.35 -21.39
CA PHE A 104 -9.75 -14.52 -22.40
C PHE A 104 -8.85 -15.31 -23.38
N GLY A 105 -8.73 -16.64 -23.22
CA GLY A 105 -7.97 -17.50 -24.13
C GLY A 105 -6.45 -17.38 -24.00
N MET A 106 -5.95 -16.90 -22.86
CA MET A 106 -4.52 -16.71 -22.60
C MET A 106 -3.78 -18.05 -22.42
N HIS A 107 -2.46 -18.05 -22.64
CA HIS A 107 -1.61 -19.23 -22.45
C HIS A 107 -1.62 -19.66 -20.97
N ARG A 108 -1.42 -20.96 -20.68
CA ARG A 108 -1.48 -21.48 -19.30
C ARG A 108 -0.54 -20.76 -18.33
N ASP A 109 0.61 -20.32 -18.81
CA ASP A 109 1.61 -19.62 -18.01
C ASP A 109 1.14 -18.20 -17.62
N ASP A 110 0.49 -17.49 -18.54
CA ASP A 110 -0.07 -16.16 -18.27
C ASP A 110 -1.26 -16.23 -17.31
N CYS A 111 -2.13 -17.25 -17.48
CA CYS A 111 -3.25 -17.48 -16.56
C CYS A 111 -2.78 -17.74 -15.12
N LEU A 112 -1.65 -18.45 -14.96
CA LEU A 112 -1.05 -18.70 -13.64
C LEU A 112 -0.53 -17.39 -13.03
N MET A 113 0.15 -16.55 -13.81
CA MET A 113 0.62 -15.24 -13.35
C MET A 113 -0.53 -14.34 -12.90
N VAL A 114 -1.63 -14.30 -13.67
CA VAL A 114 -2.82 -13.50 -13.33
C VAL A 114 -3.49 -14.01 -12.05
N GLY A 115 -3.62 -15.33 -11.89
CA GLY A 115 -4.16 -15.93 -10.66
C GLY A 115 -3.34 -15.57 -9.41
N ILE A 116 -2.01 -15.63 -9.49
CA ILE A 116 -1.12 -15.25 -8.41
C ILE A 116 -1.20 -13.74 -8.13
N ALA A 117 -1.20 -12.91 -9.18
CA ALA A 117 -1.30 -11.45 -9.04
C ALA A 117 -2.59 -11.02 -8.35
N THR A 118 -3.71 -11.68 -8.65
CA THR A 118 -5.03 -11.38 -8.06
C THR A 118 -5.11 -11.74 -6.57
N THR A 119 -4.20 -12.58 -6.07
CA THR A 119 -4.17 -13.02 -4.67
C THR A 119 -3.58 -11.95 -3.73
N PHE A 120 -2.74 -11.03 -4.22
CA PHE A 120 -2.10 -10.02 -3.40
C PHE A 120 -3.11 -8.95 -2.91
N SER A 121 -3.44 -9.00 -1.62
CA SER A 121 -4.31 -8.01 -0.97
C SER A 121 -3.50 -7.05 -0.09
N SER A 122 -3.63 -5.74 -0.33
CA SER A 122 -2.98 -4.70 0.49
C SER A 122 -3.75 -4.45 1.79
N THR A 123 -3.45 -5.25 2.83
CA THR A 123 -4.12 -5.23 4.14
C THR A 123 -4.04 -3.88 4.87
N ILE A 124 -3.01 -3.06 4.61
CA ILE A 124 -2.85 -1.72 5.19
C ILE A 124 -4.03 -0.79 4.85
N VAL A 125 -4.59 -0.92 3.64
CA VAL A 125 -5.74 -0.11 3.19
C VAL A 125 -7.03 -0.55 3.88
N SER A 126 -7.21 -1.87 4.06
CA SER A 126 -8.38 -2.41 4.75
C SER A 126 -8.41 -2.04 6.24
N LEU A 127 -7.25 -2.06 6.92
CA LEU A 127 -7.17 -1.66 8.33
C LEU A 127 -7.50 -0.18 8.54
N LYS A 128 -7.05 0.72 7.65
CA LYS A 128 -7.40 2.15 7.72
C LYS A 128 -8.90 2.41 7.50
N LEU A 129 -9.59 1.57 6.75
CA LEU A 129 -11.02 1.73 6.48
C LEU A 129 -11.89 1.22 7.65
N PHE A 130 -11.42 0.22 8.41
CA PHE A 130 -12.16 -0.35 9.54
C PHE A 130 -11.86 0.30 10.91
N LEU A 131 -10.70 0.95 11.09
CA LEU A 131 -10.38 1.66 12.34
C LEU A 131 -11.25 2.88 12.72
N PRO A 132 -11.90 3.65 11.81
CA PRO A 132 -12.73 4.76 12.23
C PRO A 132 -14.06 4.36 12.89
N GLN A 133 -14.41 3.07 12.95
CA GLN A 133 -15.71 2.62 13.47
C GLN A 133 -15.70 2.25 14.96
N SER A 134 -14.54 2.08 15.62
CA SER A 134 -14.50 1.62 17.03
C SER A 134 -14.52 2.75 18.08
N CYS A 135 -14.52 4.03 17.66
CA CYS A 135 -14.51 5.17 18.57
C CYS A 135 -15.76 6.05 18.47
N THR A 136 -16.95 5.47 18.29
CA THR A 136 -18.22 6.13 18.62
C THR A 136 -19.30 5.10 18.97
N THR A 137 -19.22 4.51 20.17
CA THR A 137 -20.45 4.14 20.89
C THR A 137 -20.22 4.44 22.35
N GLY A 138 -20.54 5.67 22.72
CA GLY A 138 -20.70 6.05 24.12
C GLY A 138 -22.01 5.48 24.67
N THR A 139 -21.92 5.09 25.95
CA THR A 139 -22.98 4.99 26.97
C THR A 139 -23.83 3.70 27.00
N PRO A 140 -24.52 3.42 28.13
CA PRO A 140 -23.99 3.28 29.49
C PRO A 140 -24.44 1.93 30.10
N VAL A 141 -23.64 1.35 31.00
CA VAL A 141 -24.04 0.17 31.77
C VAL A 141 -25.15 0.59 32.74
N LYS A 142 -26.35 0.03 32.56
CA LYS A 142 -27.38 -0.07 33.59
C LYS A 142 -27.35 -1.47 34.16
#